data_AF-A0A937T7M5-F1
#
_entry.id   AF-A0A937T7M5-F1
#
_cell.length_a   1.000
_cell.length_b   1.000
_cell.length_c   1.000
_cell.angle_alpha   90.00
_cell.angle_beta   90.00
_cell.angle_gamma   90.00
#
_symmetry.space_group_name_H-M   'P 1'
#
loop_
_entity.id
_entity.type
_entity.pdbx_description
1 polymer ?
#
loop_
_entity_poly.entity_id
_entity_poly.type
_entity_poly.pdbx_seq_one_letter_code
_entity_poly.pdbx_strand_id
1 'polypeptide(L)'
;MATCVFTCFATVAVAEDTGLLPNPGFEQGITGWIYRPGDESQVSCVDGEGDHGSIVELRPNGKLLGIETERLEIGKELQPDQAYCVEAQLKNEGLRKGVFAFSMYCFDASGKSLKQIAFYGLSTHSKPHDWKKRRGEFGPGTRNPLPEGTKSVCIRFSFYEANRDCQGTVMVDDVNLQTYEPPVYEGWPAEIVADVGDLQIRFESRSFWTLYRIDYKGDRICLDRFGSHYGSVASFPDVGFIGSGHTENENEEVVDLKLLVDGQPVDRPAAKLTCQDIRLQKRSRIRNLLLTTEISARDNRIVEDVKLSAAKPTAVNLIYHFMHPWTFTATEYLAESLDGTRVEGTFTGDKGQKIDKATRWSAIYDAPTGKGAVTYVLDAPTDDDWRTRYWDVPDVYRKHYLATFLNKTVPAGREFRYRVVTVPFESVAQRWKDTAAQVAVTCAAMKGSTPCE
;
A
#
# COMPACT_ATOMS: atom_id res chain seq x y z
N MET A 1 -44.56 32.98 -45.65
CA MET A 1 -43.11 32.93 -45.36
C MET A 1 -42.90 31.76 -44.41
N ALA A 2 -42.43 30.62 -44.92
CA ALA A 2 -42.20 29.41 -44.14
C ALA A 2 -40.72 29.37 -43.74
N THR A 3 -40.47 29.33 -42.44
CA THR A 3 -39.13 29.34 -41.84
C THR A 3 -38.61 27.91 -41.81
N CYS A 4 -37.60 27.62 -42.63
CA CYS A 4 -36.86 26.35 -42.59
C CYS A 4 -35.73 26.48 -41.57
N VAL A 5 -35.83 25.77 -40.45
CA VAL A 5 -34.73 25.61 -39.49
C VAL A 5 -33.99 24.33 -39.86
N PHE A 6 -32.76 24.46 -40.35
CA PHE A 6 -31.83 23.34 -40.53
C PHE A 6 -31.10 23.11 -39.22
N THR A 7 -31.40 22.00 -38.55
CA THR A 7 -30.64 21.51 -37.39
C THR A 7 -29.53 20.60 -37.90
N CYS A 8 -28.29 21.09 -37.95
CA CYS A 8 -27.11 20.26 -38.16
C CYS A 8 -26.82 19.46 -36.87
N PHE A 9 -27.07 18.15 -36.89
CA PHE A 9 -26.47 17.24 -35.92
C PHE A 9 -25.03 16.95 -36.36
N ALA A 10 -24.06 17.54 -35.67
CA ALA A 10 -22.68 17.09 -35.74
C ALA A 10 -22.56 15.84 -34.87
N THR A 11 -22.49 14.66 -35.49
CA THR A 11 -22.03 13.44 -34.83
C THR A 11 -20.54 13.61 -34.54
N VAL A 12 -20.21 13.92 -33.29
CA VAL A 12 -18.83 13.79 -32.79
C VAL A 12 -18.57 12.29 -32.68
N ALA A 13 -17.82 11.75 -33.64
CA ALA A 13 -17.27 10.41 -33.52
C ALA A 13 -16.28 10.42 -32.34
N VAL A 14 -16.65 9.76 -31.24
CA VAL A 14 -15.71 9.43 -30.18
C VAL A 14 -14.78 8.38 -30.79
N ALA A 15 -13.53 8.74 -31.08
CA ALA A 15 -12.53 7.76 -31.43
C ALA A 15 -12.32 6.88 -30.20
N GLU A 16 -12.65 5.60 -30.30
CA GLU A 16 -12.29 4.61 -29.27
C GLU A 16 -10.76 4.61 -29.19
N ASP A 17 -10.24 4.95 -28.02
CA ASP A 17 -8.82 4.92 -27.72
C ASP A 17 -8.40 3.44 -27.63
N THR A 18 -8.09 2.86 -28.79
CA THR A 18 -7.59 1.50 -28.91
C THR A 18 -6.18 1.51 -28.33
N GLY A 19 -6.02 1.13 -27.06
CA GLY A 19 -4.73 1.15 -26.38
C GLY A 19 -3.61 0.38 -27.11
N LEU A 20 -2.42 0.37 -26.51
CA LEU A 20 -1.17 -0.06 -27.13
C LEU A 20 -1.06 -1.58 -27.37
N LEU A 21 -2.04 -2.40 -26.94
CA LEU A 21 -2.00 -3.85 -27.14
C LEU A 21 -2.82 -4.28 -28.36
N PRO A 22 -2.30 -5.24 -29.15
CA PRO A 22 -3.11 -5.87 -30.17
C PRO A 22 -4.19 -6.75 -29.52
N ASN A 23 -5.43 -6.63 -29.98
CA ASN A 23 -6.56 -7.49 -29.59
C ASN A 23 -6.83 -7.54 -28.06
N PRO A 24 -7.16 -6.39 -27.43
CA PRO A 24 -7.31 -6.28 -25.98
C PRO A 24 -8.51 -7.06 -25.41
N GLY A 25 -9.59 -7.20 -26.19
CA GLY A 25 -10.81 -7.93 -25.79
C GLY A 25 -10.97 -9.28 -26.47
N PHE A 26 -9.88 -9.90 -26.95
CA PHE A 26 -9.85 -11.27 -27.48
C PHE A 26 -10.85 -11.64 -28.60
N GLU A 27 -11.51 -10.67 -29.24
CA GLU A 27 -12.46 -10.87 -30.35
C GLU A 27 -11.85 -11.60 -31.56
N GLN A 28 -10.52 -11.56 -31.68
CA GLN A 28 -9.76 -12.28 -32.70
C GLN A 28 -9.08 -13.53 -32.12
N GLY A 29 -9.68 -14.12 -31.08
CA GLY A 29 -9.10 -15.19 -30.29
C GLY A 29 -7.85 -14.72 -29.54
N ILE A 30 -6.81 -15.56 -29.50
CA ILE A 30 -5.52 -15.23 -28.86
C ILE A 30 -4.51 -14.55 -29.81
N THR A 31 -4.92 -14.05 -30.98
CA THR A 31 -3.99 -13.36 -31.88
C THR A 31 -3.30 -12.19 -31.16
N GLY A 32 -1.98 -12.09 -31.28
CA GLY A 32 -1.14 -11.13 -30.53
C GLY A 32 -0.62 -11.66 -29.18
N TRP A 33 -1.09 -12.83 -28.76
CA TRP A 33 -0.69 -13.52 -27.53
C TRP A 33 -0.01 -14.86 -27.85
N ILE A 34 1.05 -15.17 -27.11
CA ILE A 34 1.87 -16.37 -27.30
C ILE A 34 1.95 -17.21 -26.03
N TYR A 35 1.97 -18.53 -26.20
CA TYR A 35 2.16 -19.46 -25.10
C TYR A 35 3.60 -19.45 -24.61
N ARG A 36 3.79 -19.25 -23.30
CA ARG A 36 5.07 -19.50 -22.62
C ARG A 36 4.82 -19.77 -21.13
N PRO A 37 4.98 -20.98 -20.59
CA PRO A 37 4.74 -22.26 -21.26
C PRO A 37 3.24 -22.49 -21.48
N GLY A 38 2.88 -23.51 -22.23
CA GLY A 38 1.50 -23.98 -22.37
C GLY A 38 1.15 -24.27 -23.81
N ASP A 39 -0.10 -24.66 -24.04
CA ASP A 39 -0.64 -24.99 -25.35
C ASP A 39 -2.16 -24.76 -25.42
N GLU A 40 -2.75 -24.98 -26.59
CA GLU A 40 -4.18 -24.83 -26.89
C GLU A 40 -5.11 -25.69 -26.02
N SER A 41 -4.62 -26.75 -25.37
CA SER A 41 -5.43 -27.55 -24.45
C SER A 41 -5.70 -26.85 -23.10
N GLN A 42 -5.00 -25.74 -22.84
CA GLN A 42 -5.05 -25.00 -21.58
C GLN A 42 -5.69 -23.61 -21.72
N VAL A 43 -6.00 -23.17 -22.94
CA VAL A 43 -6.51 -21.83 -23.24
C VAL A 43 -7.62 -21.92 -24.28
N SER A 44 -8.79 -21.39 -23.95
CA SER A 44 -9.93 -21.31 -24.88
C SER A 44 -10.47 -19.90 -24.94
N CYS A 45 -10.79 -19.43 -26.15
CA CYS A 45 -11.58 -18.21 -26.34
C CYS A 45 -13.05 -18.63 -26.38
N VAL A 46 -13.87 -18.02 -25.52
CA VAL A 46 -15.30 -18.35 -25.38
C VAL A 46 -16.11 -17.05 -25.35
N ASP A 47 -17.40 -17.14 -25.65
CA ASP A 47 -18.30 -16.01 -25.47
C ASP A 47 -18.43 -15.68 -23.98
N GLY A 48 -18.23 -14.41 -23.64
CA GLY A 48 -18.37 -13.87 -22.31
C GLY A 48 -19.82 -13.78 -21.85
N GLU A 49 -20.01 -13.60 -20.55
CA GLU A 49 -21.32 -13.34 -19.95
C GLU A 49 -21.52 -11.83 -19.77
N GLY A 50 -22.74 -11.34 -19.98
CA GLY A 50 -23.09 -9.93 -19.73
C GLY A 50 -22.62 -8.98 -20.83
N ASP A 51 -21.89 -7.94 -20.44
CA ASP A 51 -21.34 -6.92 -21.37
C ASP A 51 -19.98 -7.32 -21.98
N HIS A 52 -19.49 -8.53 -21.65
CA HIS A 52 -18.23 -9.06 -22.15
C HIS A 52 -18.44 -9.75 -23.50
N GLY A 53 -17.60 -9.41 -24.48
CA GLY A 53 -17.57 -10.04 -25.80
C GLY A 53 -16.84 -11.38 -25.76
N SER A 54 -15.80 -11.57 -26.56
CA SER A 54 -14.95 -12.76 -26.47
C SER A 54 -14.00 -12.67 -25.26
N ILE A 55 -13.90 -13.73 -24.48
CA ILE A 55 -13.00 -13.79 -23.32
C ILE A 55 -12.00 -14.93 -23.47
N VAL A 56 -10.84 -14.80 -22.81
CA VAL A 56 -9.88 -15.90 -22.69
C VAL A 56 -10.06 -16.62 -21.37
N GLU A 57 -10.32 -17.91 -21.44
CA GLU A 57 -10.36 -18.82 -20.29
C GLU A 57 -9.05 -19.60 -20.17
N LEU A 58 -8.42 -19.52 -18.99
CA LEU A 58 -7.14 -20.15 -18.69
C LEU A 58 -7.32 -21.31 -17.70
N ARG A 59 -7.01 -22.53 -18.15
CA ARG A 59 -7.12 -23.79 -17.39
C ARG A 59 -5.80 -24.57 -17.43
N PRO A 60 -4.92 -24.43 -16.42
CA PRO A 60 -3.61 -25.10 -16.44
C PRO A 60 -3.66 -26.63 -16.49
N ASN A 61 -4.75 -27.27 -16.05
CA ASN A 61 -4.98 -28.72 -16.16
C ASN A 61 -3.80 -29.60 -15.66
N GLY A 62 -3.20 -29.22 -14.53
CA GLY A 62 -2.09 -29.96 -13.91
C GLY A 62 -0.72 -29.70 -14.55
N LYS A 63 -0.59 -28.63 -15.35
CA LYS A 63 0.66 -28.16 -15.95
C LYS A 63 0.89 -26.68 -15.62
N LEU A 64 2.10 -26.17 -15.87
CA LEU A 64 2.34 -24.73 -15.93
C LEU A 64 1.57 -24.13 -17.12
N LEU A 65 1.13 -22.88 -16.99
CA LEU A 65 0.46 -22.15 -18.05
C LEU A 65 0.91 -20.69 -18.05
N GLY A 66 1.11 -20.11 -19.23
CA GLY A 66 1.30 -18.70 -19.40
C GLY A 66 0.97 -18.28 -20.83
N ILE A 67 0.22 -17.19 -20.96
CA ILE A 67 0.10 -16.43 -22.19
C ILE A 67 0.68 -15.05 -21.96
N GLU A 68 1.38 -14.53 -22.97
CA GLU A 68 1.96 -13.19 -22.93
C GLU A 68 1.82 -12.50 -24.27
N THR A 69 1.81 -11.18 -24.27
CA THR A 69 1.88 -10.40 -25.51
C THR A 69 3.21 -10.65 -26.21
N GLU A 70 3.29 -10.32 -27.49
CA GLU A 70 4.59 -10.03 -28.09
C GLU A 70 5.33 -8.94 -27.30
N ARG A 71 6.66 -8.91 -27.45
CA ARG A 71 7.50 -7.95 -26.74
C ARG A 71 7.30 -6.55 -27.33
N LEU A 72 6.96 -5.61 -26.46
CA LEU A 72 6.90 -4.18 -26.75
C LEU A 72 8.27 -3.57 -26.50
N GLU A 73 8.88 -2.93 -27.49
CA GLU A 73 10.23 -2.38 -27.40
C GLU A 73 10.22 -0.95 -26.83
N ILE A 74 11.18 -0.68 -25.95
CA ILE A 74 11.43 0.67 -25.43
C ILE A 74 12.15 1.49 -26.52
N GLY A 75 11.62 2.66 -26.82
CA GLY A 75 12.02 3.56 -27.92
C GLY A 75 11.26 3.34 -29.22
N LYS A 76 10.32 2.38 -29.28
CA LYS A 76 9.50 2.11 -30.46
C LYS A 76 8.02 2.11 -30.12
N GLU A 77 7.50 1.05 -29.51
CA GLU A 77 6.11 0.99 -29.05
C GLU A 77 5.93 1.76 -27.73
N LEU A 78 6.94 1.74 -26.85
CA LEU A 78 6.94 2.43 -25.57
C LEU A 78 8.02 3.51 -25.51
N GLN A 79 7.74 4.64 -24.89
CA GLN A 79 8.68 5.74 -24.69
C GLN A 79 9.40 5.59 -23.34
N PRO A 80 10.73 5.81 -23.28
CA PRO A 80 11.53 5.55 -22.07
C PRO A 80 11.23 6.51 -20.91
N ASP A 81 10.73 7.70 -21.21
CA ASP A 81 10.38 8.77 -20.26
C ASP A 81 8.87 8.80 -19.93
N GLN A 82 8.08 7.90 -20.51
CA GLN A 82 6.64 7.80 -20.29
C GLN A 82 6.31 6.68 -19.31
N ALA A 83 5.37 6.93 -18.41
CA ALA A 83 4.75 5.89 -17.60
C ALA A 83 3.52 5.30 -18.28
N TYR A 84 3.20 4.07 -17.89
CA TYR A 84 2.13 3.28 -18.48
C TYR A 84 1.25 2.67 -17.41
N CYS A 85 -0.02 2.51 -17.75
CA CYS A 85 -1.04 1.81 -16.97
C CYS A 85 -1.51 0.63 -17.80
N VAL A 86 -1.51 -0.56 -17.21
CA VAL A 86 -2.11 -1.76 -17.78
C VAL A 86 -3.31 -2.17 -16.94
N GLU A 87 -4.43 -2.42 -17.59
CA GLU A 87 -5.67 -2.85 -16.95
C GLU A 87 -6.15 -4.16 -17.59
N ALA A 88 -6.85 -4.99 -16.83
CA ALA A 88 -7.50 -6.21 -17.31
C ALA A 88 -8.73 -6.52 -16.44
N GLN A 89 -9.79 -7.02 -17.04
CA GLN A 89 -10.92 -7.62 -16.32
C GLN A 89 -10.59 -9.08 -16.02
N LEU A 90 -10.75 -9.50 -14.77
CA LEU A 90 -10.44 -10.86 -14.33
C LEU A 90 -11.59 -11.47 -13.55
N LYS A 91 -11.99 -12.68 -13.92
CA LYS A 91 -12.91 -13.55 -13.15
C LYS A 91 -12.14 -14.76 -12.62
N ASN A 92 -12.31 -15.07 -11.35
CA ASN A 92 -11.61 -16.18 -10.68
C ASN A 92 -12.64 -17.21 -10.23
N GLU A 93 -12.61 -18.42 -10.79
CA GLU A 93 -13.48 -19.51 -10.34
C GLU A 93 -12.88 -20.32 -9.17
N GLY A 94 -11.64 -19.98 -8.78
CA GLY A 94 -10.93 -20.59 -7.67
C GLY A 94 -9.70 -21.38 -8.10
N LEU A 95 -8.66 -21.32 -7.27
CA LEU A 95 -7.44 -22.08 -7.43
C LEU A 95 -7.42 -23.23 -6.42
N ARG A 96 -7.24 -24.45 -6.92
CA ARG A 96 -7.05 -25.65 -6.09
C ARG A 96 -5.58 -25.91 -5.79
N LYS A 97 -4.69 -25.59 -6.73
CA LYS A 97 -3.22 -25.71 -6.61
C LYS A 97 -2.50 -24.66 -7.43
N GLY A 98 -1.33 -24.24 -6.97
CA GLY A 98 -0.54 -23.19 -7.61
C GLY A 98 -1.01 -21.77 -7.29
N VAL A 99 -0.36 -20.84 -7.98
CA VAL A 99 -0.68 -19.41 -7.97
C VAL A 99 -0.94 -18.94 -9.39
N PHE A 100 -1.80 -17.93 -9.53
CA PHE A 100 -1.99 -17.20 -10.78
C PHE A 100 -1.40 -15.79 -10.63
N ALA A 101 -0.83 -15.26 -11.70
CA ALA A 101 -0.32 -13.89 -11.75
C ALA A 101 -0.70 -13.20 -13.07
N PHE A 102 -1.26 -11.99 -12.94
CA PHE A 102 -1.26 -10.95 -13.96
C PHE A 102 -0.02 -10.08 -13.71
N SER A 103 0.89 -10.04 -14.68
CA SER A 103 2.24 -9.51 -14.51
C SER A 103 2.82 -8.94 -15.79
N MET A 104 4.01 -8.35 -15.68
CA MET A 104 4.86 -7.94 -16.80
C MET A 104 6.26 -8.50 -16.61
N TYR A 105 6.92 -8.89 -17.70
CA TYR A 105 8.35 -9.20 -17.70
C TYR A 105 9.13 -8.09 -18.39
N CYS A 106 10.28 -7.72 -17.84
CA CYS A 106 11.25 -6.79 -18.41
C CYS A 106 12.44 -7.57 -18.96
N PHE A 107 12.88 -7.28 -20.18
CA PHE A 107 13.99 -7.96 -20.83
C PHE A 107 15.09 -6.97 -21.24
N ASP A 108 16.34 -7.43 -21.22
CA ASP A 108 17.47 -6.69 -21.79
C ASP A 108 17.59 -6.85 -23.32
N ALA A 109 18.63 -6.25 -23.91
CA ALA A 109 18.91 -6.31 -25.35
C ALA A 109 19.16 -7.73 -25.88
N SER A 110 19.63 -8.65 -25.03
CA SER A 110 19.85 -10.06 -25.39
C SER A 110 18.59 -10.91 -25.26
N GLY A 111 17.49 -10.32 -24.78
CA GLY A 111 16.24 -11.02 -24.50
C GLY A 111 16.23 -11.78 -23.18
N LYS A 112 17.22 -11.56 -22.30
CA LYS A 112 17.26 -12.14 -20.95
C LYS A 112 16.31 -11.37 -20.04
N SER A 113 15.54 -12.11 -19.23
CA SER A 113 14.65 -11.50 -18.23
C SER A 113 15.46 -10.81 -17.13
N LEU A 114 15.15 -9.55 -16.88
CA LEU A 114 15.71 -8.72 -15.82
C LEU A 114 14.84 -8.77 -14.56
N LYS A 115 13.51 -8.67 -14.73
CA LYS A 115 12.55 -8.58 -13.63
C LYS A 115 11.16 -9.00 -14.09
N GLN A 116 10.43 -9.68 -13.20
CA GLN A 116 8.98 -9.81 -13.29
C GLN A 116 8.33 -8.82 -12.31
N ILE A 117 7.33 -8.09 -12.77
CA ILE A 117 6.50 -7.19 -11.96
C ILE A 117 5.09 -7.79 -11.94
N ALA A 118 4.65 -8.28 -10.78
CA ALA A 118 3.30 -8.78 -10.61
C ALA A 118 2.35 -7.63 -10.25
N PHE A 119 1.27 -7.48 -11.01
CA PHE A 119 0.23 -6.47 -10.78
C PHE A 119 -0.92 -7.03 -9.94
N TYR A 120 -1.25 -8.30 -10.15
CA TYR A 120 -2.27 -9.01 -9.38
C TYR A 120 -1.92 -10.49 -9.28
N GLY A 121 -2.23 -11.09 -8.13
CA GLY A 121 -1.96 -12.49 -7.86
C GLY A 121 -3.15 -13.18 -7.20
N LEU A 122 -3.33 -14.45 -7.50
CA LEU A 122 -4.27 -15.33 -6.82
C LEU A 122 -3.51 -16.55 -6.26
N SER A 123 -3.99 -17.08 -5.15
CA SER A 123 -3.49 -18.31 -4.53
C SER A 123 -4.65 -19.24 -4.21
N THR A 124 -4.36 -20.42 -3.65
CA THR A 124 -5.37 -21.36 -3.13
C THR A 124 -6.21 -20.80 -1.98
N HIS A 125 -5.80 -19.67 -1.38
CA HIS A 125 -6.57 -18.96 -0.36
C HIS A 125 -7.46 -17.84 -0.93
N SER A 126 -7.28 -17.49 -2.21
CA SER A 126 -8.10 -16.47 -2.87
C SER A 126 -9.50 -17.01 -3.13
N LYS A 127 -10.52 -16.34 -2.58
CA LYS A 127 -11.91 -16.71 -2.83
C LYS A 127 -12.26 -16.51 -4.32
N PRO A 128 -13.11 -17.37 -4.90
CA PRO A 128 -13.71 -17.11 -6.20
C PRO A 128 -14.39 -15.74 -6.19
N HIS A 129 -14.32 -15.05 -7.32
CA HIS A 129 -14.97 -13.77 -7.51
C HIS A 129 -15.38 -13.59 -8.96
N ASP A 130 -16.45 -12.83 -9.15
CA ASP A 130 -16.89 -12.39 -10.48
C ASP A 130 -15.89 -11.39 -11.09
N TRP A 131 -16.21 -10.87 -12.27
CA TRP A 131 -15.38 -9.90 -12.99
C TRP A 131 -14.94 -8.73 -12.10
N LYS A 132 -13.62 -8.55 -12.04
CA LYS A 132 -12.96 -7.44 -11.34
C LYS A 132 -11.92 -6.83 -12.25
N LYS A 133 -11.99 -5.51 -12.41
CA LYS A 133 -10.95 -4.73 -13.05
C LYS A 133 -9.71 -4.72 -12.17
N ARG A 134 -8.58 -5.14 -12.72
CA ARG A 134 -7.24 -5.08 -12.11
C ARG A 134 -6.34 -4.17 -12.90
N ARG A 135 -5.46 -3.49 -12.20
CA ARG A 135 -4.62 -2.43 -12.73
C ARG A 135 -3.19 -2.57 -12.24
N GLY A 136 -2.24 -2.30 -13.12
CA GLY A 136 -0.82 -2.19 -12.87
C GLY A 136 -0.25 -0.91 -13.48
N GLU A 137 0.79 -0.36 -12.88
CA GLU A 137 1.49 0.83 -13.37
C GLU A 137 2.98 0.54 -13.44
N PHE A 138 3.65 1.02 -14.47
CA PHE A 138 5.10 0.91 -14.62
C PHE A 138 5.71 2.08 -15.40
N GLY A 139 7.03 2.25 -15.26
CA GLY A 139 7.75 3.37 -15.88
C GLY A 139 8.12 4.48 -14.89
N PRO A 140 8.68 5.59 -15.38
CA PRO A 140 9.13 6.72 -14.55
C PRO A 140 8.03 7.25 -13.62
N GLY A 141 8.37 7.63 -12.39
CA GLY A 141 7.40 8.17 -11.43
C GLY A 141 6.38 7.16 -10.87
N THR A 142 6.31 5.94 -11.40
CA THR A 142 5.47 4.86 -10.85
C THR A 142 6.20 4.09 -9.75
N ARG A 143 5.48 3.21 -9.05
CA ARG A 143 6.07 2.28 -8.05
C ARG A 143 6.91 1.18 -8.68
N ASN A 144 6.75 0.94 -9.98
CA ASN A 144 7.45 -0.08 -10.72
C ASN A 144 8.31 0.58 -11.82
N PRO A 145 9.40 1.27 -11.45
CA PRO A 145 10.34 1.75 -12.45
C PRO A 145 10.89 0.56 -13.24
N LEU A 146 11.13 0.80 -14.53
CA LEU A 146 11.78 -0.20 -15.36
C LEU A 146 13.21 -0.42 -14.84
N PRO A 147 13.66 -1.69 -14.68
CA PRO A 147 15.06 -1.98 -14.36
C PRO A 147 16.00 -1.33 -15.36
N GLU A 148 17.17 -0.88 -14.90
CA GLU A 148 18.22 -0.39 -15.79
C GLU A 148 18.56 -1.47 -16.84
N GLY A 149 18.72 -1.04 -18.09
CA GLY A 149 19.00 -1.93 -19.22
C GLY A 149 17.76 -2.59 -19.85
N THR A 150 16.55 -2.31 -19.38
CA THR A 150 15.31 -2.80 -20.02
C THR A 150 15.21 -2.27 -21.45
N LYS A 151 15.02 -3.19 -22.41
CA LYS A 151 14.84 -2.93 -23.84
C LYS A 151 13.48 -3.33 -24.37
N SER A 152 12.81 -4.27 -23.71
CA SER A 152 11.44 -4.62 -24.05
C SER A 152 10.68 -5.15 -22.85
N VAL A 153 9.36 -5.13 -22.94
CA VAL A 153 8.45 -5.71 -21.94
C VAL A 153 7.39 -6.58 -22.60
N CYS A 154 6.78 -7.49 -21.85
CA CYS A 154 5.54 -8.16 -22.28
C CYS A 154 4.54 -8.22 -21.11
N ILE A 155 3.24 -8.12 -21.42
CA ILE A 155 2.17 -8.31 -20.47
C ILE A 155 1.81 -9.80 -20.44
N ARG A 156 1.57 -10.36 -19.26
CA ARG A 156 1.47 -11.81 -19.07
C ARG A 156 0.46 -12.23 -18.01
N PHE A 157 -0.29 -13.28 -18.34
CA PHE A 157 -1.12 -14.03 -17.42
C PHE A 157 -0.55 -15.45 -17.28
N SER A 158 -0.30 -15.91 -16.05
CA SER A 158 0.34 -17.21 -15.87
C SER A 158 -0.04 -17.91 -14.57
N PHE A 159 0.01 -19.24 -14.62
CA PHE A 159 -0.06 -20.14 -13.49
C PHE A 159 1.30 -20.76 -13.21
N TYR A 160 1.68 -20.79 -11.93
CA TYR A 160 2.92 -21.40 -11.47
C TYR A 160 2.72 -22.22 -10.19
N GLU A 161 3.43 -23.34 -10.13
CA GLU A 161 3.56 -24.20 -8.95
C GLU A 161 4.91 -24.92 -9.04
N ALA A 162 5.60 -25.11 -7.92
CA ALA A 162 6.94 -25.68 -7.90
C ALA A 162 6.97 -27.12 -8.44
N ASN A 163 5.93 -27.91 -8.13
CA ASN A 163 5.76 -29.28 -8.64
C ASN A 163 5.09 -29.33 -10.03
N ARG A 164 4.81 -28.17 -10.63
CA ARG A 164 4.17 -27.99 -11.95
C ARG A 164 2.72 -28.46 -12.06
N ASP A 165 2.06 -28.80 -10.95
CA ASP A 165 0.65 -29.22 -10.90
C ASP A 165 -0.27 -28.03 -10.55
N CYS A 166 -0.46 -27.11 -11.50
CA CYS A 166 -1.39 -25.99 -11.31
C CYS A 166 -2.83 -26.42 -11.61
N GLN A 167 -3.77 -25.99 -10.77
CA GLN A 167 -5.19 -26.33 -10.92
C GLN A 167 -6.07 -25.14 -10.53
N GLY A 168 -6.94 -24.72 -11.44
CA GLY A 168 -7.89 -23.64 -11.26
C GLY A 168 -8.41 -23.14 -12.61
N THR A 169 -9.26 -22.13 -12.58
CA THR A 169 -9.72 -21.43 -13.77
C THR A 169 -9.72 -19.93 -13.50
N VAL A 170 -9.12 -19.17 -14.42
CA VAL A 170 -9.18 -17.71 -14.43
C VAL A 170 -9.56 -17.27 -15.84
N MET A 171 -10.51 -16.35 -15.94
CA MET A 171 -10.91 -15.73 -17.19
C MET A 171 -10.37 -14.31 -17.26
N VAL A 172 -10.00 -13.89 -18.46
CA VAL A 172 -9.37 -12.61 -18.76
C VAL A 172 -10.10 -11.94 -19.90
N ASP A 173 -10.33 -10.64 -19.76
CA ASP A 173 -10.89 -9.78 -20.80
C ASP A 173 -10.38 -8.34 -20.67
N ASP A 174 -10.66 -7.49 -21.66
CA ASP A 174 -10.42 -6.04 -21.67
C ASP A 174 -9.00 -5.64 -21.24
N VAL A 175 -7.98 -6.26 -21.84
CA VAL A 175 -6.59 -5.97 -21.49
C VAL A 175 -6.11 -4.71 -22.19
N ASN A 176 -6.12 -3.59 -21.49
CA ASN A 176 -5.74 -2.29 -22.03
C ASN A 176 -4.37 -1.85 -21.50
N LEU A 177 -3.44 -1.49 -22.39
CA LEU A 177 -2.21 -0.79 -22.04
C LEU A 177 -2.28 0.63 -22.59
N GLN A 178 -2.14 1.62 -21.73
CA GLN A 178 -2.22 3.03 -22.12
C GLN A 178 -1.12 3.84 -21.45
N THR A 179 -0.81 4.99 -22.04
CA THR A 179 0.02 5.99 -21.36
C THR A 179 -0.64 6.40 -20.05
N TYR A 180 0.17 6.64 -19.05
CA TYR A 180 -0.25 7.04 -17.73
C TYR A 180 0.60 8.21 -17.28
N GLU A 181 -0.07 9.25 -16.84
CA GLU A 181 0.55 10.33 -16.08
C GLU A 181 0.43 9.95 -14.61
N PRO A 182 1.51 9.48 -13.96
CA PRO A 182 1.48 9.23 -12.53
C PRO A 182 1.08 10.53 -11.86
N PRO A 183 0.28 10.49 -10.78
CA PRO A 183 -0.02 11.68 -10.01
C PRO A 183 1.30 12.19 -9.41
N VAL A 184 1.95 13.08 -10.16
CA VAL A 184 2.98 13.96 -9.66
C VAL A 184 2.18 14.99 -8.86
N TYR A 185 2.31 14.99 -7.54
CA TYR A 185 2.07 16.24 -6.81
C TYR A 185 3.11 17.20 -7.38
N GLU A 186 2.74 18.03 -8.35
CA GLU A 186 3.68 18.74 -9.22
C GLU A 186 4.85 19.34 -8.42
N GLY A 187 6.07 18.87 -8.72
CA GLY A 187 7.28 19.32 -8.04
C GLY A 187 7.65 18.60 -6.74
N TRP A 188 6.95 17.52 -6.36
CA TRP A 188 7.32 16.64 -5.26
C TRP A 188 8.20 15.46 -5.74
N PRO A 189 9.18 15.03 -4.94
CA PRO A 189 10.01 13.85 -5.25
C PRO A 189 9.23 12.55 -5.01
N ALA A 190 9.84 11.38 -5.25
CA ALA A 190 9.23 10.09 -4.91
C ALA A 190 9.27 9.78 -3.40
N GLU A 191 10.24 10.36 -2.69
CA GLU A 191 10.41 10.27 -1.25
C GLU A 191 11.06 11.55 -0.71
N ILE A 192 10.80 11.83 0.56
CA ILE A 192 11.43 12.91 1.31
C ILE A 192 12.09 12.29 2.53
N VAL A 193 13.41 12.44 2.63
CA VAL A 193 14.19 12.07 3.82
C VAL A 193 14.55 13.35 4.57
N ALA A 194 14.16 13.44 5.83
CA ALA A 194 14.40 14.63 6.66
C ALA A 194 15.24 14.29 7.89
N ASP A 195 16.35 14.99 8.05
CA ASP A 195 17.15 15.03 9.28
C ASP A 195 16.55 16.09 10.22
N VAL A 196 16.12 15.65 11.41
CA VAL A 196 15.42 16.46 12.42
C VAL A 196 16.01 16.16 13.80
N GLY A 197 17.05 16.91 14.19
CA GLY A 197 17.78 16.65 15.43
C GLY A 197 18.46 15.27 15.39
N ASP A 198 18.17 14.42 16.37
CA ASP A 198 18.67 13.04 16.42
C ASP A 198 17.84 12.06 15.57
N LEU A 199 16.72 12.52 14.99
CA LEU A 199 15.88 11.72 14.12
C LEU A 199 16.30 11.90 12.67
N GLN A 200 16.19 10.82 11.90
CA GLN A 200 15.98 10.91 10.47
C GLN A 200 14.72 10.13 10.11
N ILE A 201 13.79 10.79 9.43
CA ILE A 201 12.52 10.19 9.01
C ILE A 201 12.38 10.19 7.50
N ARG A 202 11.52 9.31 6.99
CA ARG A 202 11.18 9.27 5.57
C ARG A 202 9.68 9.26 5.33
N PHE A 203 9.23 10.05 4.37
CA PHE A 203 7.92 9.95 3.74
C PHE A 203 8.08 9.46 2.30
N GLU A 204 7.15 8.66 1.77
CA GLU A 204 7.23 8.22 0.38
C GLU A 204 5.88 8.11 -0.35
N SER A 205 5.89 8.34 -1.66
CA SER A 205 4.71 8.26 -2.51
C SER A 205 4.19 6.83 -2.67
N ARG A 206 5.08 5.83 -2.58
CA ARG A 206 4.73 4.40 -2.68
C ARG A 206 3.87 3.89 -1.52
N SER A 207 3.81 4.62 -0.41
CA SER A 207 2.90 4.35 0.69
C SER A 207 1.81 5.40 0.82
N PHE A 208 1.55 6.16 -0.26
CA PHE A 208 0.60 7.25 -0.28
C PHE A 208 0.96 8.35 0.72
N TRP A 209 2.25 8.71 0.78
CA TRP A 209 2.78 9.77 1.64
C TRP A 209 2.48 9.55 3.12
N THR A 210 2.86 8.37 3.63
CA THR A 210 2.91 8.09 5.07
C THR A 210 4.35 8.15 5.58
N LEU A 211 4.55 8.25 6.90
CA LEU A 211 5.83 7.94 7.52
C LEU A 211 6.25 6.54 7.08
N TYR A 212 7.52 6.30 6.78
CA TYR A 212 7.99 5.02 6.24
C TYR A 212 9.29 4.52 6.87
N ARG A 213 9.96 5.38 7.63
CA ARG A 213 11.27 5.08 8.20
C ARG A 213 11.52 5.97 9.39
N ILE A 214 12.13 5.37 10.41
CA ILE A 214 12.62 6.08 11.58
C ILE A 214 14.03 5.57 11.86
N ASP A 215 14.97 6.51 11.81
CA ASP A 215 16.33 6.39 12.26
C ASP A 215 16.49 7.26 13.52
N TYR A 216 17.23 6.77 14.51
CA TYR A 216 17.53 7.51 15.73
C TYR A 216 19.01 7.40 16.06
N LYS A 217 19.69 8.56 16.14
CA LYS A 217 21.14 8.68 16.35
C LYS A 217 21.93 7.73 15.44
N GLY A 218 21.62 7.75 14.14
CA GLY A 218 22.30 6.96 13.11
C GLY A 218 21.89 5.49 12.99
N ASP A 219 21.08 4.94 13.91
CA ASP A 219 20.60 3.56 13.80
C ASP A 219 19.14 3.49 13.34
N ARG A 220 18.89 2.53 12.45
CA ARG A 220 17.55 2.20 11.96
C ARG A 220 16.79 1.39 13.00
N ILE A 221 15.69 1.95 13.52
CA ILE A 221 14.86 1.28 14.55
C ILE A 221 13.58 0.66 13.99
N CYS A 222 13.19 1.00 12.76
CA CYS A 222 12.07 0.39 12.03
C CYS A 222 12.52 -0.28 10.73
N LEU A 223 11.68 -1.11 10.12
CA LEU A 223 11.96 -1.68 8.80
C LEU A 223 11.87 -0.63 7.69
N ASP A 224 12.79 -0.72 6.74
CA ASP A 224 12.81 0.09 5.52
C ASP A 224 12.86 -0.81 4.30
N ARG A 225 11.74 -1.49 4.05
CA ARG A 225 11.57 -2.32 2.86
C ARG A 225 10.10 -2.31 2.44
N PHE A 226 9.88 -2.34 1.13
CA PHE A 226 8.55 -2.46 0.55
C PHE A 226 7.79 -3.65 1.16
N GLY A 227 6.49 -3.46 1.44
CA GLY A 227 5.66 -4.39 2.22
C GLY A 227 5.66 -4.16 3.74
N SER A 228 6.55 -3.32 4.26
CA SER A 228 6.55 -2.92 5.68
C SER A 228 5.68 -1.69 5.87
N HIS A 229 4.37 -1.83 5.65
CA HIS A 229 3.43 -0.69 5.62
C HIS A 229 3.33 0.06 6.96
N TYR A 230 3.24 1.39 6.86
CA TYR A 230 3.12 2.35 7.94
C TYR A 230 1.91 3.27 7.73
N GLY A 231 1.34 3.78 8.81
CA GLY A 231 0.20 4.71 8.76
C GLY A 231 -1.15 4.02 9.02
N SER A 232 -2.19 4.47 8.30
CA SER A 232 -3.57 3.98 8.47
C SER A 232 -4.04 3.05 7.33
N VAL A 233 -4.62 1.90 7.68
CA VAL A 233 -5.18 0.92 6.73
C VAL A 233 -6.55 0.46 7.24
N ALA A 234 -7.50 0.27 6.32
CA ALA A 234 -8.81 -0.30 6.64
C ALA A 234 -8.94 -1.69 6.01
N SER A 235 -9.45 -2.67 6.77
CA SER A 235 -9.83 -3.99 6.26
C SER A 235 -11.33 -4.04 6.03
N PHE A 236 -11.78 -4.32 4.81
CA PHE A 236 -13.20 -4.47 4.48
C PHE A 236 -13.60 -5.94 4.33
N PRO A 237 -14.84 -6.33 4.70
CA PRO A 237 -15.30 -7.72 4.62
C PRO A 237 -15.21 -8.36 3.23
N ASP A 238 -15.41 -7.56 2.18
CA ASP A 238 -15.52 -7.99 0.77
C ASP A 238 -14.19 -8.02 0.02
N VAL A 239 -13.16 -7.33 0.52
CA VAL A 239 -11.92 -7.11 -0.23
C VAL A 239 -10.64 -7.34 0.58
N GLY A 240 -10.65 -7.11 1.90
CA GLY A 240 -9.44 -7.08 2.72
C GLY A 240 -8.87 -5.67 2.88
N PHE A 241 -7.54 -5.58 3.03
CA PHE A 241 -6.84 -4.34 3.39
C PHE A 241 -6.71 -3.35 2.22
N ILE A 242 -6.94 -2.07 2.50
CA ILE A 242 -6.71 -0.94 1.60
C ILE A 242 -6.07 0.22 2.39
N GLY A 243 -5.02 0.82 1.83
CA GLY A 243 -4.35 2.02 2.36
C GLY A 243 -2.91 1.80 2.82
N SER A 244 -2.16 2.90 3.01
CA SER A 244 -0.78 2.85 3.55
C SER A 244 0.20 1.96 2.76
N GLY A 245 -0.02 1.85 1.46
CA GLY A 245 0.77 1.04 0.54
C GLY A 245 0.25 -0.37 0.30
N HIS A 246 -0.81 -0.81 0.99
CA HIS A 246 -1.56 -2.02 0.63
C HIS A 246 -2.31 -1.79 -0.68
N THR A 247 -1.76 -2.30 -1.78
CA THR A 247 -2.31 -2.12 -3.14
C THR A 247 -2.71 -3.42 -3.79
N GLU A 248 -2.73 -4.52 -3.03
CA GLU A 248 -3.13 -5.84 -3.53
C GLU A 248 -4.61 -5.87 -3.92
N ASN A 249 -5.40 -4.92 -3.40
CA ASN A 249 -6.84 -4.87 -3.55
C ASN A 249 -7.31 -3.62 -4.30
N GLU A 250 -7.14 -2.45 -3.70
CA GLU A 250 -7.49 -1.12 -4.20
C GLU A 250 -6.47 -0.11 -3.65
N ASN A 251 -6.41 1.09 -4.23
CA ASN A 251 -5.50 2.14 -3.79
C ASN A 251 -6.20 3.16 -2.86
N GLU A 252 -5.43 3.71 -1.94
CA GLU A 252 -5.80 4.95 -1.26
C GLU A 252 -5.68 6.13 -2.23
N GLU A 253 -6.69 6.97 -2.28
CA GLU A 253 -6.70 8.19 -3.09
C GLU A 253 -6.20 9.34 -2.21
N VAL A 254 -5.04 9.91 -2.53
CA VAL A 254 -4.57 11.11 -1.86
C VAL A 254 -5.24 12.32 -2.52
N VAL A 255 -5.97 13.10 -1.72
CA VAL A 255 -6.82 14.22 -2.16
C VAL A 255 -6.11 15.56 -2.01
N ASP A 256 -5.36 15.74 -0.94
CA ASP A 256 -4.57 16.95 -0.67
C ASP A 256 -3.29 16.57 0.07
N LEU A 257 -2.19 17.26 -0.22
CA LEU A 257 -0.89 17.01 0.37
C LEU A 257 -0.12 18.31 0.54
N LYS A 258 0.37 18.57 1.75
CA LYS A 258 1.14 19.77 2.09
C LYS A 258 2.32 19.39 2.95
N LEU A 259 3.45 20.06 2.73
CA LEU A 259 4.62 19.99 3.59
C LEU A 259 4.88 21.37 4.19
N LEU A 260 5.17 21.40 5.48
CA LEU A 260 5.77 22.54 6.13
C LEU A 260 7.15 22.14 6.64
N VAL A 261 8.14 23.01 6.44
CA VAL A 261 9.50 22.87 6.95
C VAL A 261 9.83 24.13 7.73
N ASP A 262 10.20 23.96 9.00
CA ASP A 262 10.45 25.06 9.94
C ASP A 262 9.29 26.08 9.98
N GLY A 263 8.06 25.56 9.95
CA GLY A 263 6.82 26.33 9.94
C GLY A 263 6.44 26.99 8.61
N GLN A 264 7.24 26.85 7.55
CA GLN A 264 6.96 27.43 6.24
C GLN A 264 6.43 26.40 5.25
N PRO A 265 5.33 26.68 4.51
CA PRO A 265 4.86 25.81 3.44
C PRO A 265 5.90 25.63 2.32
N VAL A 266 6.01 24.42 1.79
CA VAL A 266 6.93 24.08 0.70
C VAL A 266 6.17 23.40 -0.44
N ASP A 267 6.01 24.10 -1.56
CA ASP A 267 5.29 23.58 -2.74
C ASP A 267 6.11 22.54 -3.52
N ARG A 268 7.44 22.69 -3.54
CA ARG A 268 8.38 21.83 -4.26
C ARG A 268 9.48 21.30 -3.33
N PRO A 269 9.17 20.32 -2.47
CA PRO A 269 10.12 19.85 -1.48
C PRO A 269 11.32 19.16 -2.13
N ALA A 270 12.51 19.35 -1.55
CA ALA A 270 13.67 18.57 -1.94
C ALA A 270 13.54 17.12 -1.43
N ALA A 271 14.14 16.17 -2.13
CA ALA A 271 14.15 14.76 -1.71
C ALA A 271 14.91 14.52 -0.39
N LYS A 272 15.82 15.43 -0.02
CA LYS A 272 16.57 15.41 1.23
C LYS A 272 16.50 16.78 1.89
N LEU A 273 16.22 16.79 3.19
CA LEU A 273 16.03 18.00 3.99
C LEU A 273 16.78 17.87 5.31
N THR A 274 17.25 19.00 5.83
CA THR A 274 17.71 19.15 7.22
C THR A 274 16.95 20.32 7.81
N CYS A 275 16.29 20.11 8.95
CA CYS A 275 15.37 21.08 9.54
C CYS A 275 15.19 20.87 11.05
N GLN A 276 14.54 21.82 11.73
CA GLN A 276 14.19 21.74 13.14
C GLN A 276 12.78 21.17 13.34
N ASP A 277 11.86 21.49 12.43
CA ASP A 277 10.49 21.01 12.41
C ASP A 277 10.11 20.63 10.98
N ILE A 278 9.44 19.49 10.83
CA ILE A 278 8.81 19.09 9.58
C ILE A 278 7.41 18.59 9.86
N ARG A 279 6.45 18.98 9.02
CA ARG A 279 5.05 18.59 9.12
C ARG A 279 4.50 18.20 7.77
N LEU A 280 4.07 16.96 7.64
CA LEU A 280 3.33 16.46 6.48
C LEU A 280 1.84 16.44 6.82
N GLN A 281 1.03 17.12 6.00
CA GLN A 281 -0.43 17.09 6.09
C GLN A 281 -0.99 16.41 4.86
N LYS A 282 -1.83 15.40 5.08
CA LYS A 282 -2.43 14.59 4.03
C LYS A 282 -3.93 14.48 4.24
N ARG A 283 -4.72 14.77 3.21
CA ARG A 283 -6.12 14.34 3.13
C ARG A 283 -6.21 13.20 2.13
N SER A 284 -6.82 12.09 2.51
CA SER A 284 -6.97 10.94 1.63
C SER A 284 -8.30 10.23 1.81
N ARG A 285 -8.67 9.42 0.82
CA ARG A 285 -9.89 8.64 0.77
C ARG A 285 -9.56 7.16 0.61
N ILE A 286 -10.19 6.34 1.46
CA ILE A 286 -10.20 4.89 1.35
C ILE A 286 -11.66 4.47 1.21
N ARG A 287 -12.13 4.28 -0.03
CA ARG A 287 -13.55 4.10 -0.36
C ARG A 287 -14.41 5.23 0.24
N ASN A 288 -15.25 4.91 1.23
CA ASN A 288 -16.13 5.87 1.89
C ASN A 288 -15.52 6.54 3.12
N LEU A 289 -14.33 6.11 3.52
CA LEU A 289 -13.59 6.66 4.65
C LEU A 289 -12.76 7.85 4.16
N LEU A 290 -12.91 8.98 4.83
CA LEU A 290 -12.10 10.17 4.64
C LEU A 290 -11.13 10.30 5.82
N LEU A 291 -9.85 10.41 5.51
CA LEU A 291 -8.78 10.58 6.49
C LEU A 291 -8.14 11.95 6.31
N THR A 292 -7.94 12.66 7.41
CA THR A 292 -7.01 13.78 7.49
C THR A 292 -5.91 13.38 8.46
N THR A 293 -4.70 13.25 7.94
CA THR A 293 -3.52 12.81 8.67
C THR A 293 -2.52 13.95 8.74
N GLU A 294 -2.03 14.23 9.94
CA GLU A 294 -0.88 15.10 10.16
C GLU A 294 0.24 14.28 10.82
N ILE A 295 1.45 14.37 10.26
CA ILE A 295 2.66 13.78 10.83
C ILE A 295 3.66 14.90 11.03
N SER A 296 4.06 15.17 12.26
CA SER A 296 5.09 16.15 12.58
C SER A 296 6.26 15.53 13.31
N ALA A 297 7.46 16.02 13.01
CA ALA A 297 8.66 15.67 13.75
C ALA A 297 9.42 16.93 14.16
N ARG A 298 9.73 17.00 15.45
CA ARG A 298 10.55 18.05 16.08
C ARG A 298 10.98 17.58 17.47
N ASP A 299 12.05 18.16 18.02
CA ASP A 299 12.49 17.89 19.40
C ASP A 299 12.64 16.38 19.72
N ASN A 300 13.09 15.58 18.75
CA ASN A 300 13.20 14.11 18.82
C ASN A 300 11.86 13.39 19.09
N ARG A 301 10.74 13.97 18.67
CA ARG A 301 9.39 13.41 18.81
C ARG A 301 8.71 13.36 17.45
N ILE A 302 7.95 12.30 17.21
CA ILE A 302 7.09 12.16 16.05
C ILE A 302 5.64 12.15 16.55
N VAL A 303 4.83 13.12 16.14
CA VAL A 303 3.40 13.14 16.44
C VAL A 303 2.64 12.76 15.19
N GLU A 304 1.75 11.78 15.32
CA GLU A 304 0.81 11.40 14.27
C GLU A 304 -0.62 11.65 14.77
N ASP A 305 -1.39 12.40 13.99
CA ASP A 305 -2.78 12.77 14.27
C ASP A 305 -3.63 12.34 13.08
N VAL A 306 -4.63 11.50 13.32
CA VAL A 306 -5.54 10.99 12.30
C VAL A 306 -6.96 11.34 12.69
N LYS A 307 -7.63 12.09 11.82
CA LYS A 307 -9.07 12.30 11.84
C LYS A 307 -9.72 11.42 10.79
N LEU A 308 -10.62 10.55 11.22
CA LEU A 308 -11.36 9.60 10.40
C LEU A 308 -12.84 9.99 10.39
N SER A 309 -13.44 10.04 9.21
CA SER A 309 -14.90 10.12 9.06
C SER A 309 -15.35 9.22 7.93
N ALA A 310 -16.66 8.95 7.86
CA ALA A 310 -17.25 8.21 6.75
C ALA A 310 -18.37 9.02 6.09
N ALA A 311 -18.41 9.02 4.76
CA ALA A 311 -19.46 9.68 3.98
C ALA A 311 -20.81 8.94 4.07
N LYS A 312 -20.75 7.62 4.26
CA LYS A 312 -21.90 6.73 4.49
C LYS A 312 -21.51 5.63 5.50
N PRO A 313 -22.47 4.96 6.15
CA PRO A 313 -22.15 3.84 7.04
C PRO A 313 -21.28 2.82 6.31
N THR A 314 -20.13 2.50 6.89
CA THR A 314 -19.10 1.69 6.21
C THR A 314 -18.65 0.54 7.09
N ALA A 315 -19.01 -0.68 6.68
CA ALA A 315 -18.61 -1.89 7.38
C ALA A 315 -17.12 -2.17 7.18
N VAL A 316 -16.42 -2.49 8.27
CA VAL A 316 -15.00 -2.85 8.28
C VAL A 316 -14.78 -4.06 9.20
N ASN A 317 -13.81 -4.90 8.87
CA ASN A 317 -13.32 -5.93 9.80
C ASN A 317 -12.49 -5.30 10.92
N LEU A 318 -11.72 -4.25 10.60
CA LEU A 318 -10.96 -3.41 11.52
C LEU A 318 -10.30 -2.27 10.76
N ILE A 319 -9.84 -1.26 11.50
CA ILE A 319 -8.92 -0.23 11.01
C ILE A 319 -7.68 -0.27 11.90
N TYR A 320 -6.51 -0.19 11.28
CA TYR A 320 -5.26 0.06 12.00
C TYR A 320 -4.79 1.48 11.72
N HIS A 321 -4.44 2.21 12.78
CA HIS A 321 -3.71 3.47 12.73
C HIS A 321 -2.29 3.28 13.26
N PHE A 322 -1.39 4.22 12.95
CA PHE A 322 -0.04 4.33 13.50
C PHE A 322 0.76 3.02 13.43
N MET A 323 0.72 2.37 12.27
CA MET A 323 1.51 1.16 12.04
C MET A 323 3.01 1.48 12.07
N HIS A 324 3.76 0.85 12.98
CA HIS A 324 5.22 0.93 13.02
C HIS A 324 5.83 -0.48 12.97
N PRO A 325 6.37 -0.93 11.83
CA PRO A 325 7.10 -2.20 11.73
C PRO A 325 8.49 -2.06 12.36
N TRP A 326 8.58 -2.14 13.68
CA TRP A 326 9.86 -2.15 14.39
C TRP A 326 10.74 -3.32 13.94
N THR A 327 12.06 -3.15 14.06
CA THR A 327 13.04 -4.20 13.72
C THR A 327 12.70 -5.53 14.39
N PHE A 328 12.91 -6.64 13.67
CA PHE A 328 12.71 -7.98 14.23
C PHE A 328 13.75 -8.34 15.31
N THR A 329 14.85 -7.58 15.41
CA THR A 329 15.86 -7.77 16.46
C THR A 329 15.37 -7.29 17.84
N ALA A 330 14.29 -6.51 17.89
CA ALA A 330 13.72 -6.04 19.14
C ALA A 330 13.31 -7.22 20.03
N THR A 331 13.73 -7.15 21.29
CA THR A 331 13.73 -8.27 22.22
C THR A 331 12.57 -8.23 23.20
N GLU A 332 12.13 -7.03 23.60
CA GLU A 332 11.20 -6.84 24.70
C GLU A 332 10.17 -5.74 24.44
N TYR A 333 9.05 -5.82 25.14
CA TYR A 333 8.00 -4.80 25.15
C TYR A 333 7.51 -4.53 26.58
N LEU A 334 6.98 -3.33 26.78
CA LEU A 334 6.34 -2.88 28.01
C LEU A 334 5.18 -1.95 27.65
N ALA A 335 4.07 -2.03 28.36
CA ALA A 335 2.96 -1.11 28.21
C ALA A 335 2.26 -0.85 29.53
N GLU A 336 1.61 0.31 29.63
CA GLU A 336 0.74 0.68 30.73
C GLU A 336 -0.69 0.84 30.21
N SER A 337 -1.61 0.06 30.75
CA SER A 337 -3.05 0.14 30.47
C SER A 337 -3.66 1.45 30.98
N LEU A 338 -4.91 1.74 30.58
CA LEU A 338 -5.62 2.94 31.05
C LEU A 338 -5.82 3.02 32.56
N ASP A 339 -5.90 1.87 33.24
CA ASP A 339 -6.02 1.74 34.70
C ASP A 339 -4.66 1.77 35.43
N GLY A 340 -3.54 1.92 34.71
CA GLY A 340 -2.19 1.91 35.28
C GLY A 340 -1.56 0.52 35.43
N THR A 341 -2.27 -0.56 35.08
CA THR A 341 -1.68 -1.90 35.08
C THR A 341 -0.62 -2.04 33.99
N ARG A 342 0.46 -2.77 34.28
CA ARG A 342 1.55 -3.02 33.32
C ARG A 342 1.39 -4.37 32.62
N VAL A 343 1.75 -4.39 31.34
CA VAL A 343 1.89 -5.60 30.52
C VAL A 343 3.29 -5.58 29.93
N GLU A 344 4.06 -6.65 30.11
CA GLU A 344 5.44 -6.75 29.62
C GLU A 344 5.78 -8.18 29.22
N GLY A 345 6.83 -8.32 28.41
CA GLY A 345 7.34 -9.62 28.02
C GLY A 345 8.40 -9.55 26.93
N THR A 346 8.75 -10.71 26.39
CA THR A 346 9.71 -10.87 25.31
C THR A 346 9.04 -11.18 23.98
N PHE A 347 9.71 -10.83 22.90
CA PHE A 347 9.36 -11.31 21.56
C PHE A 347 10.00 -12.68 21.31
N THR A 348 9.20 -13.62 20.82
CA THR A 348 9.55 -15.03 20.61
C THR A 348 9.33 -15.48 19.16
N GLY A 349 8.78 -14.61 18.30
CA GLY A 349 8.45 -14.94 16.91
C GLY A 349 7.27 -15.90 16.76
N ASP A 350 6.34 -15.92 17.73
CA ASP A 350 5.22 -16.85 17.75
C ASP A 350 4.01 -16.42 16.89
N LYS A 351 4.12 -15.29 16.18
CA LYS A 351 3.05 -14.66 15.39
C LYS A 351 1.85 -14.21 16.23
N GLY A 352 1.98 -14.17 17.56
CA GLY A 352 0.95 -13.70 18.48
C GLY A 352 0.86 -12.18 18.57
N GLN A 353 -0.27 -11.70 19.09
CA GLN A 353 -0.45 -10.30 19.52
C GLN A 353 -0.02 -10.20 20.99
N LYS A 354 1.09 -9.52 21.26
CA LYS A 354 1.66 -9.43 22.63
C LYS A 354 0.90 -8.48 23.54
N ILE A 355 0.22 -7.52 22.94
CA ILE A 355 -0.73 -6.60 23.58
C ILE A 355 -2.01 -6.68 22.74
N ASP A 356 -3.16 -6.69 23.39
CA ASP A 356 -4.47 -6.56 22.72
C ASP A 356 -5.49 -5.87 23.64
N LYS A 357 -5.16 -4.65 24.06
CA LYS A 357 -6.00 -3.82 24.93
C LYS A 357 -5.66 -2.34 24.78
N ALA A 358 -6.53 -1.46 25.27
CA ALA A 358 -6.25 -0.03 25.35
C ALA A 358 -5.09 0.26 26.33
N THR A 359 -4.13 1.09 25.93
CA THR A 359 -2.95 1.46 26.72
C THR A 359 -2.74 2.96 26.72
N ARG A 360 -2.31 3.55 27.84
CA ARG A 360 -1.82 4.95 27.87
C ARG A 360 -0.58 5.09 27.01
N TRP A 361 0.34 4.15 27.14
CA TRP A 361 1.55 4.08 26.34
C TRP A 361 2.04 2.64 26.23
N SER A 362 2.83 2.39 25.19
CA SER A 362 3.59 1.17 25.02
C SER A 362 5.01 1.51 24.59
N ALA A 363 5.94 0.58 24.80
CA ALA A 363 7.33 0.71 24.46
C ALA A 363 7.86 -0.61 23.91
N ILE A 364 8.82 -0.48 23.01
CA ILE A 364 9.60 -1.57 22.45
C ILE A 364 11.08 -1.29 22.67
N TYR A 365 11.86 -2.34 22.94
CA TYR A 365 13.30 -2.24 23.16
C TYR A 365 14.07 -3.25 22.31
N ASP A 366 15.15 -2.76 21.70
CA ASP A 366 16.09 -3.51 20.88
C ASP A 366 17.43 -3.61 21.61
N ALA A 367 17.60 -4.69 22.37
CA ALA A 367 18.82 -4.93 23.14
C ALA A 367 20.12 -4.88 22.30
N PRO A 368 20.15 -5.38 21.04
CA PRO A 368 21.34 -5.28 20.19
C PRO A 368 21.84 -3.85 19.95
N THR A 369 20.95 -2.88 19.76
CA THR A 369 21.32 -1.47 19.55
C THR A 369 21.29 -0.63 20.83
N GLY A 370 20.69 -1.15 21.91
CA GLY A 370 20.46 -0.37 23.13
C GLY A 370 19.42 0.75 22.94
N LYS A 371 18.57 0.64 21.91
CA LYS A 371 17.58 1.66 21.55
C LYS A 371 16.18 1.11 21.66
N GLY A 372 15.21 2.01 21.77
CA GLY A 372 13.80 1.66 21.80
C GLY A 372 12.94 2.86 21.41
N ALA A 373 11.63 2.66 21.44
CA ALA A 373 10.67 3.74 21.22
C ALA A 373 9.50 3.59 22.17
N VAL A 374 9.02 4.72 22.68
CA VAL A 374 7.75 4.83 23.41
C VAL A 374 6.71 5.41 22.47
N THR A 375 5.56 4.75 22.34
CA THR A 375 4.36 5.31 21.71
C THR A 375 3.33 5.61 22.80
N TYR A 376 2.99 6.89 22.95
CA TYR A 376 2.00 7.38 23.92
C TYR A 376 0.72 7.80 23.20
N VAL A 377 -0.45 7.38 23.70
CA VAL A 377 -1.76 7.73 23.14
C VAL A 377 -2.24 9.06 23.74
N LEU A 378 -2.19 10.11 22.92
CA LEU A 378 -2.58 11.47 23.30
C LEU A 378 -4.09 11.66 23.24
N ASP A 379 -4.72 11.13 22.20
CA ASP A 379 -6.17 11.26 21.96
C ASP A 379 -6.72 9.98 21.32
N ALA A 380 -7.92 9.58 21.77
CA ALA A 380 -8.72 8.50 21.21
C ALA A 380 -10.16 8.64 21.73
N PRO A 381 -11.18 8.28 20.94
CA PRO A 381 -12.58 8.35 21.37
C PRO A 381 -12.81 7.45 22.60
N THR A 382 -13.47 7.99 23.63
CA THR A 382 -13.72 7.27 24.89
C THR A 382 -14.75 6.15 24.75
N ASP A 383 -15.59 6.23 23.71
CA ASP A 383 -16.65 5.26 23.40
C ASP A 383 -16.25 4.25 22.30
N ASP A 384 -14.99 4.27 21.85
CA ASP A 384 -14.45 3.28 20.91
C ASP A 384 -13.69 2.15 21.63
N ASP A 385 -13.73 0.93 21.07
CA ASP A 385 -12.93 -0.21 21.52
C ASP A 385 -11.62 -0.23 20.74
N TRP A 386 -10.74 0.72 21.08
CA TRP A 386 -9.42 0.80 20.49
C TRP A 386 -8.40 -0.01 21.28
N ARG A 387 -7.41 -0.57 20.59
CA ARG A 387 -6.42 -1.47 21.18
C ARG A 387 -5.03 -1.20 20.64
N THR A 388 -4.05 -1.15 21.53
CA THR A 388 -2.64 -1.24 21.15
C THR A 388 -2.29 -2.70 20.91
N ARG A 389 -1.54 -2.96 19.84
CA ARG A 389 -1.07 -4.30 19.49
C ARG A 389 0.39 -4.32 19.10
N TYR A 390 1.06 -5.43 19.42
CA TYR A 390 2.35 -5.80 18.84
C TYR A 390 2.24 -7.18 18.20
N TRP A 391 2.38 -7.24 16.88
CA TRP A 391 2.42 -8.50 16.14
C TRP A 391 3.85 -9.00 15.99
N ASP A 392 4.12 -10.16 16.58
CA ASP A 392 5.47 -10.73 16.70
C ASP A 392 5.77 -11.71 15.57
N VAL A 393 6.19 -11.20 14.40
CA VAL A 393 6.43 -12.03 13.22
C VAL A 393 7.93 -12.38 13.12
N PRO A 394 8.31 -13.66 13.17
CA PRO A 394 9.71 -14.09 13.21
C PRO A 394 10.46 -13.63 11.96
N ASP A 395 11.67 -13.09 12.14
CA ASP A 395 12.56 -12.59 11.07
C ASP A 395 11.95 -11.52 10.13
N VAL A 396 10.76 -11.03 10.48
CA VAL A 396 10.05 -10.00 9.72
C VAL A 396 10.03 -8.70 10.51
N TYR A 397 9.24 -8.61 11.59
CA TYR A 397 9.09 -7.38 12.40
C TYR A 397 8.51 -7.66 13.79
N ARG A 398 8.50 -6.63 14.64
CA ARG A 398 7.64 -6.50 15.83
C ARG A 398 6.66 -5.35 15.61
N LYS A 399 5.57 -5.56 14.87
CA LYS A 399 4.79 -4.43 14.32
C LYS A 399 3.77 -3.89 15.31
N HIS A 400 3.85 -2.60 15.59
CA HIS A 400 2.89 -1.85 16.39
C HIS A 400 1.61 -1.54 15.59
N TYR A 401 0.46 -1.53 16.26
CA TYR A 401 -0.80 -1.02 15.74
C TYR A 401 -1.60 -0.32 16.83
N LEU A 402 -2.37 0.70 16.44
CA LEU A 402 -3.59 1.10 17.15
C LEU A 402 -4.80 0.59 16.34
N ALA A 403 -5.44 -0.47 16.83
CA ALA A 403 -6.59 -1.11 16.19
C ALA A 403 -7.91 -0.51 16.65
N THR A 404 -8.83 -0.25 15.73
CA THR A 404 -10.14 0.37 15.97
C THR A 404 -11.21 -0.35 15.14
N PHE A 405 -12.49 -0.09 15.44
CA PHE A 405 -13.63 -0.63 14.68
C PHE A 405 -13.60 -2.15 14.42
N LEU A 406 -13.18 -2.96 15.41
CA LEU A 406 -13.09 -4.41 15.29
C LEU A 406 -14.45 -5.06 14.97
N ASN A 407 -14.63 -5.49 13.71
CA ASN A 407 -15.87 -6.00 13.11
C ASN A 407 -17.06 -5.06 13.30
N LYS A 408 -16.83 -3.75 13.13
CA LYS A 408 -17.84 -2.70 13.31
C LYS A 408 -18.14 -1.97 12.01
N THR A 409 -19.15 -1.10 12.07
CA THR A 409 -19.46 -0.11 11.03
C THR A 409 -18.99 1.26 11.50
N VAL A 410 -18.20 1.96 10.68
CA VAL A 410 -17.92 3.38 10.89
C VAL A 410 -19.19 4.16 10.54
N PRO A 411 -19.80 4.90 11.48
CA PRO A 411 -21.03 5.65 11.20
C PRO A 411 -20.74 6.84 10.29
N ALA A 412 -21.74 7.21 9.49
CA ALA A 412 -21.66 8.41 8.67
C ALA A 412 -21.72 9.68 9.51
N GLY A 413 -21.08 10.75 9.05
CA GLY A 413 -21.25 12.10 9.60
C GLY A 413 -20.63 12.35 10.98
N ARG A 414 -19.92 11.37 11.55
CA ARG A 414 -19.13 11.52 12.77
C ARG A 414 -17.64 11.51 12.44
N GLU A 415 -16.90 12.43 13.06
CA GLU A 415 -15.43 12.42 13.06
C GLU A 415 -14.92 11.68 14.31
N PHE A 416 -13.90 10.85 14.11
CA PHE A 416 -13.12 10.17 15.13
C PHE A 416 -11.70 10.67 15.03
N ARG A 417 -11.11 11.09 16.16
CA ARG A 417 -9.72 11.53 16.20
C ARG A 417 -8.89 10.56 17.02
N TYR A 418 -7.77 10.15 16.47
CA TYR A 418 -6.75 9.37 17.14
C TYR A 418 -5.44 10.13 17.04
N ARG A 419 -4.67 10.20 18.12
CA ARG A 419 -3.40 10.91 18.13
C ARG A 419 -2.39 10.19 19.00
N VAL A 420 -1.20 9.99 18.48
CA VAL A 420 -0.07 9.41 19.23
C VAL A 420 1.16 10.30 19.14
N VAL A 421 2.06 10.13 20.10
CA VAL A 421 3.44 10.60 20.00
C VAL A 421 4.40 9.42 20.17
N THR A 422 5.35 9.31 19.27
CA THR A 422 6.42 8.32 19.30
C THR A 422 7.75 9.00 19.60
N VAL A 423 8.45 8.52 20.62
CA VAL A 423 9.70 9.09 21.11
C VAL A 423 10.74 7.99 21.24
N PRO A 424 11.78 7.98 20.40
CA PRO A 424 12.90 7.08 20.56
C PRO A 424 13.69 7.36 21.83
N PHE A 425 14.32 6.33 22.36
CA PHE A 425 15.20 6.43 23.51
C PHE A 425 16.40 5.49 23.37
N GLU A 426 17.41 5.75 24.17
CA GLU A 426 18.62 4.94 24.30
C GLU A 426 18.78 4.56 25.77
N SER A 427 19.06 3.29 26.04
CA SER A 427 19.25 2.78 27.39
C SER A 427 20.04 1.48 27.38
N VAL A 428 20.72 1.20 28.49
CA VAL A 428 21.21 -0.15 28.78
C VAL A 428 20.05 -1.09 29.14
N ALA A 429 20.24 -2.39 28.89
CA ALA A 429 19.20 -3.41 29.07
C ALA A 429 18.62 -3.46 30.50
N GLN A 430 19.42 -3.18 31.53
CA GLN A 430 18.95 -3.22 32.91
C GLN A 430 18.03 -2.05 33.29
N ARG A 431 18.00 -0.97 32.50
CA ARG A 431 17.29 0.29 32.83
C ARG A 431 16.29 0.73 31.77
N TRP A 432 16.11 -0.04 30.70
CA TRP A 432 15.31 0.40 29.57
C TRP A 432 13.85 0.63 29.95
N LYS A 433 13.29 -0.19 30.85
CA LYS A 433 11.91 -0.06 31.33
C LYS A 433 11.68 1.24 32.11
N ASP A 434 12.60 1.59 32.99
CA ASP A 434 12.55 2.85 33.74
C ASP A 434 12.72 4.05 32.80
N THR A 435 13.63 3.93 31.83
CA THR A 435 13.84 4.95 30.79
C THR A 435 12.58 5.16 29.96
N ALA A 436 11.94 4.08 29.51
CA ALA A 436 10.68 4.14 28.77
C ALA A 436 9.55 4.79 29.59
N ALA A 437 9.43 4.43 30.87
CA ALA A 437 8.45 5.05 31.76
C ALA A 437 8.71 6.56 31.94
N GLN A 438 9.97 6.96 32.10
CA GLN A 438 10.35 8.37 32.21
C GLN A 438 10.04 9.15 30.92
N VAL A 439 10.32 8.57 29.75
CA VAL A 439 9.95 9.14 28.45
C VAL A 439 8.43 9.29 28.36
N ALA A 440 7.65 8.28 28.75
CA ALA A 440 6.19 8.33 28.76
C ALA A 440 5.64 9.46 29.64
N VAL A 441 6.26 9.74 30.80
CA VAL A 441 5.91 10.88 31.65
C VAL A 441 6.09 12.21 30.90
N THR A 442 7.16 12.37 30.12
CA THR A 442 7.35 13.60 29.31
C THR A 442 6.30 13.74 28.21
N CYS A 443 5.80 12.63 27.67
CA CYS A 443 4.73 12.64 26.66
C CYS A 443 3.38 13.02 27.26
N ALA A 444 3.11 12.63 28.51
CA ALA A 444 1.85 12.94 29.19
C ALA A 444 1.59 14.45 29.30
N ALA A 445 2.64 15.27 29.39
CA ALA A 445 2.54 16.73 29.40
C ALA A 445 1.99 17.32 28.08
N MET A 446 2.00 16.55 26.99
CA MET A 446 1.41 16.95 25.70
C MET A 446 -0.09 16.66 25.62
N LYS A 447 -0.65 15.92 26.59
CA LYS A 447 -2.07 15.59 26.61
C LYS A 447 -2.86 16.84 27.04
N GLY A 448 -3.60 17.43 26.09
CA GLY A 448 -4.38 18.65 26.30
C GLY A 448 -3.78 19.93 25.71
N SER A 449 -2.58 19.88 25.12
CA SER A 449 -2.11 21.00 24.30
C SER A 449 -2.78 20.99 22.92
N THR A 450 -3.45 22.10 22.59
CA THR A 450 -3.87 22.39 21.21
C THR A 450 -2.62 22.34 20.33
N PRO A 451 -2.68 21.75 19.12
CA PRO A 451 -1.57 21.86 18.17
C PRO A 451 -1.17 23.34 18.07
N CYS A 452 0.11 23.67 18.24
CA CYS A 452 0.57 25.03 17.98
C CYS A 452 0.24 25.36 16.52
N GLU A 453 -0.62 26.36 16.34
CA GLU A 453 -0.93 26.94 15.03
C GLU A 453 0.33 27.47 14.35
#